data_AF-A0A075FVV3-F1
#
_entry.id   AF-A0A075FVV3-F1
#
_cell.length_a   1.000
_cell.length_b   1.000
_cell.length_c   1.000
_cell.angle_alpha   90.00
_cell.angle_beta   90.00
_cell.angle_gamma   90.00
#
_symmetry.space_group_name_H-M   'P 1'
#
loop_
_entity.id
_entity.type
_entity.pdbx_description
1 polymer ?
#
loop_
_entity_poly.entity_id
_entity_poly.type
_entity_poly.pdbx_seq_one_letter_code
_entity_poly.pdbx_strand_id
1 'polypeptide(L)' 'MISKENLEKYDPEGMHHAYDAWSDLARDAYNSELQPIDFKNIDHVVFSGMGGSGAIGDLFHQCYLKLIYIQQ' A
#
# COMPACT_ATOMS: atom_id res chain seq x y z
N MET A 1 1.74 -2.81 -27.87
CA MET A 1 2.21 -3.47 -26.63
C MET A 1 3.67 -3.13 -26.44
N ILE A 2 4.09 -2.84 -25.21
CA ILE A 2 5.51 -2.64 -24.89
C ILE A 2 6.17 -4.04 -24.92
N SER A 3 7.29 -4.18 -25.64
CA SER A 3 8.06 -5.44 -25.68
C SER A 3 9.05 -5.51 -24.53
N LYS A 4 9.51 -6.73 -24.22
CA LYS A 4 10.57 -6.95 -23.23
C LYS A 4 11.86 -6.18 -23.58
N GLU A 5 12.22 -6.18 -24.86
CA GLU A 5 13.37 -5.43 -25.39
C GLU A 5 13.24 -3.91 -25.14
N ASN A 6 12.02 -3.36 -25.21
CA ASN A 6 11.77 -1.97 -24.88
C ASN A 6 11.93 -1.71 -23.37
N LEU A 7 11.51 -2.62 -22.51
CA LEU A 7 11.69 -2.49 -21.06
C LEU A 7 13.18 -2.60 -20.69
N GLU A 8 13.90 -3.58 -21.23
CA GLU A 8 15.35 -3.73 -21.00
C GLU A 8 16.15 -2.49 -21.47
N LYS A 9 15.67 -1.81 -22.51
CA LYS A 9 16.31 -0.60 -23.05
C LYS A 9 15.99 0.67 -22.27
N TYR A 10 14.73 0.85 -21.85
CA TYR A 10 14.23 2.13 -21.29
C TYR A 10 14.02 2.09 -19.78
N ASP A 11 13.96 0.91 -19.17
CA ASP A 11 13.91 0.69 -17.73
C ASP A 11 15.10 -0.21 -17.30
N PRO A 12 16.34 0.28 -17.46
CA PRO A 12 17.54 -0.50 -17.16
C PRO A 12 17.68 -0.85 -15.67
N GLU A 13 17.00 -0.10 -14.80
CA GLU A 13 16.93 -0.36 -13.35
C GLU A 13 15.83 -1.38 -13.00
N GLY A 14 14.99 -1.76 -13.96
CA GLY A 14 14.04 -2.87 -13.82
C GLY A 14 12.88 -2.57 -12.88
N MET A 15 12.41 -1.32 -12.82
CA MET A 15 11.23 -0.94 -12.04
C MET A 15 9.98 -1.76 -12.41
N HIS A 16 9.83 -2.17 -13.67
CA HIS A 16 8.72 -3.01 -14.12
C HIS A 16 8.62 -4.34 -13.37
N HIS A 17 9.75 -4.90 -12.90
CA HIS A 17 9.76 -6.14 -12.12
C HIS A 17 8.94 -6.03 -10.82
N ALA A 18 8.89 -4.83 -10.21
CA ALA A 18 8.07 -4.61 -9.02
C ALA A 18 6.57 -4.73 -9.31
N TYR A 19 6.16 -4.34 -10.52
CA TYR A 19 4.77 -4.47 -10.98
C TYR A 19 4.45 -5.90 -11.40
N ASP A 20 5.39 -6.60 -12.06
CA ASP A 20 5.25 -8.01 -12.40
C ASP A 20 5.06 -8.89 -11.15
N ALA A 21 5.80 -8.58 -10.08
CA ALA A 21 5.72 -9.28 -8.79
C ALA A 21 4.56 -8.82 -7.90
N TRP A 22 3.79 -7.80 -8.30
CA TRP A 22 2.84 -7.12 -7.41
C TRP A 22 1.78 -8.06 -6.83
N SER A 23 1.24 -8.98 -7.64
CA SER A 23 0.22 -9.93 -7.17
C SER A 23 0.77 -10.90 -6.12
N ASP A 24 2.02 -11.32 -6.27
CA ASP A 24 2.67 -12.22 -5.33
C ASP A 24 2.95 -11.48 -4.01
N LEU A 25 3.53 -10.28 -4.09
CA LEU A 25 3.77 -9.43 -2.93
C LEU A 25 2.47 -9.12 -2.17
N ALA A 26 1.38 -8.81 -2.89
CA ALA A 26 0.08 -8.55 -2.28
C ALA A 26 -0.49 -9.79 -1.57
N ARG A 27 -0.38 -10.97 -2.20
CA ARG A 27 -0.81 -12.25 -1.60
C ARG A 27 0.00 -12.56 -0.35
N ASP A 28 1.32 -12.42 -0.43
CA ASP A 28 2.22 -12.74 0.68
C ASP A 28 2.01 -11.77 1.85
N ALA A 29 1.78 -10.48 1.57
CA ALA A 29 1.41 -9.49 2.59
C ALA A 29 0.06 -9.80 3.23
N TYR A 30 -0.95 -10.18 2.44
CA TYR A 30 -2.28 -10.55 2.95
C TYR A 30 -2.23 -11.79 3.84
N ASN A 31 -1.43 -12.79 3.46
CA ASN A 31 -1.26 -14.02 4.22
C ASN A 31 -0.23 -13.91 5.35
N SER A 32 0.41 -12.75 5.52
CA SER A 32 1.42 -12.58 6.57
C SER A 32 0.77 -12.67 7.95
N GLU A 33 1.39 -13.44 8.85
CA GLU A 33 0.93 -13.54 10.23
C GLU A 33 1.32 -12.28 11.00
N LEU A 34 0.41 -11.30 10.98
CA LEU A 34 0.54 -10.10 11.80
C LEU A 34 -0.05 -10.37 13.18
N GLN A 35 0.74 -10.12 14.23
CA GLN A 35 0.24 -10.20 15.60
C GLN A 35 -0.80 -9.09 15.81
N PRO A 36 -2.03 -9.42 16.25
CA PRO A 36 -3.02 -8.42 16.57
C PRO A 36 -2.49 -7.51 17.67
N ILE A 37 -2.65 -6.20 17.50
CA ILE A 37 -2.33 -5.23 18.54
C ILE A 37 -3.65 -4.64 19.02
N ASP A 38 -3.91 -4.76 20.31
CA ASP A 38 -5.07 -4.15 20.98
C ASP A 38 -4.62 -2.88 21.69
N PHE A 39 -4.87 -1.74 21.06
CA PHE A 39 -4.65 -0.44 21.67
C PHE A 39 -5.93 0.05 22.33
N LYS A 40 -5.90 0.21 23.66
CA LYS A 40 -7.03 0.75 24.43
C LYS A 40 -6.86 2.25 24.67
N ASN A 41 -7.98 2.97 24.73
CA ASN A 41 -8.04 4.40 25.04
C ASN A 41 -7.21 5.27 24.06
N ILE A 42 -7.39 5.05 22.75
CA ILE A 42 -6.78 5.88 21.70
C ILE A 42 -7.76 6.99 21.32
N ASP A 43 -7.36 8.25 21.49
CA ASP A 43 -8.14 9.41 21.05
C ASP A 43 -7.75 9.90 19.64
N HIS A 44 -6.56 9.55 19.16
CA HIS A 44 -6.01 10.08 17.90
C HIS A 44 -5.03 9.10 17.25
N VAL A 45 -5.14 8.95 15.92
CA VAL A 45 -4.23 8.15 15.08
C VAL A 45 -3.63 9.07 14.01
N VAL A 46 -2.30 9.06 13.88
CA VAL A 46 -1.57 9.84 12.87
C VAL A 46 -0.94 8.89 11.85
N PHE A 47 -1.29 9.08 10.58
CA PHE A 47 -0.54 8.50 9.45
C PHE A 47 0.52 9.51 9.01
N SER A 48 1.78 9.09 8.94
CA SER A 48 2.90 9.94 8.53
C SER A 48 3.71 9.26 7.43
N GLY A 49 4.03 10.02 6.38
CA GLY A 49 4.76 9.53 5.20
C GLY A 49 4.97 10.65 4.19
N MET A 50 5.88 10.47 3.25
CA MET A 50 6.17 11.42 2.16
C MET A 50 6.20 10.69 0.82
N GLY A 51 5.82 11.38 -0.25
CA GLY A 51 5.71 10.76 -1.58
C GLY A 51 4.67 9.64 -1.59
N GLY A 52 5.01 8.48 -2.14
CA GLY A 52 4.07 7.36 -2.29
C GLY A 52 3.47 6.86 -0.96
N SER A 53 4.26 6.82 0.11
CA SER A 53 3.75 6.41 1.43
C SER A 53 2.81 7.46 2.05
N GLY A 54 3.04 8.75 1.77
CA GLY A 54 2.11 9.82 2.14
C GLY A 54 0.77 9.69 1.41
N ALA A 55 0.80 9.43 0.09
CA ALA A 55 -0.40 9.23 -0.70
C ALA A 55 -1.24 8.02 -0.23
N ILE A 56 -0.58 6.95 0.23
CA ILE A 56 -1.26 5.81 0.87
C ILE A 56 -1.94 6.24 2.17
N GLY A 57 -1.28 7.07 2.98
CA GLY A 57 -1.87 7.67 4.19
C GLY A 57 -3.13 8.48 3.90
N ASP A 58 -3.12 9.30 2.84
CA ASP A 58 -4.29 10.09 2.41
C ASP A 58 -5.48 9.21 1.99
N LEU A 59 -5.21 8.07 1.34
CA LEU A 59 -6.24 7.10 0.98
C LEU A 59 -6.84 6.45 2.24
N PHE A 60 -6.00 5.99 3.16
CA PHE A 60 -6.47 5.34 4.39
C PHE A 60 -7.24 6.30 5.29
N HIS A 61 -6.83 7.57 5.38
CA HIS A 61 -7.56 8.58 6.12
C HIS A 61 -9.01 8.70 5.64
N GLN A 62 -9.22 8.75 4.32
CA GLN A 62 -10.56 8.82 3.73
C GLN A 62 -11.39 7.55 4.00
N CYS A 63 -10.79 6.37 3.83
CA CYS A 63 -11.46 5.09 4.12
C CYS A 63 -11.87 4.98 5.60
N TYR A 64 -10.97 5.36 6.52
CA TYR A 64 -11.19 5.29 7.96
C TYR A 64 -12.31 6.24 8.41
N LEU A 65 -12.30 7.50 7.95
CA LEU A 65 -13.38 8.45 8.20
C LEU A 65 -14.73 7.95 7.69
N LYS A 66 -14.75 7.36 6.49
CA LYS A 66 -15.98 6.85 5.89
C LYS A 66 -16.53 5.64 6.66
N LEU A 67 -15.66 4.76 7.17
CA LEU A 67 -16.07 3.64 8.02
C LEU A 67 -16.72 4.14 9.32
N ILE A 68 -16.13 5.15 9.98
CA ILE A 68 -16.73 5.76 11.17
C ILE A 68 -18.12 6.34 10.86
N TYR A 69 -18.26 7.05 9.73
CA TYR A 69 -19.52 7.67 9.34
C TYR A 69 -20.65 6.64 9.08
N ILE A 70 -20.34 5.46 8.52
CA ILE A 70 -21.33 4.42 8.22
C ILE A 70 -21.79 3.66 9.47
N GLN A 71 -20.99 3.67 10.54
CA GLN A 71 -21.32 3.00 11.81
C GLN A 71 -22.15 3.87 12.76
N GLN A 72 -22.52 5.09 12.36
CA GLN A 72 -23.42 6.00 13.10
C GLN A 72 -24.76 6.14 12.39
#